data_AF-A0A058ZT40-F1
#
_entry.id   AF-A0A058ZT40-F1
#
_cell.length_a   1.000
_cell.length_b   1.000
_cell.length_c   1.000
_cell.angle_alpha   90.00
_cell.angle_beta   90.00
_cell.angle_gamma   90.00
#
_symmetry.space_group_name_H-M   'P 1'
#
loop_
_entity.id
_entity.type
_entity.pdbx_description
1 polymer ?
#
loop_
_entity_poly.entity_id
_entity_poly.type
_entity_poly.pdbx_seq_one_letter_code
_entity_poly.pdbx_strand_id
1 'polypeptide(L)'
;MLKHGLQTDQDLKDGAPDLSGFGDVNDLTFGLGPDKPPTSAIIKKEFQRNIIYHMSPLEDSTLAAMLVKPGPFTALLTAKFPKEDDEGVESVRRVFIKTAQDRVVKPEQQDAMIARWAPVEVFTLDSDHSPFFSAPFLLCGLLVKVAASL
;
A
#
# COMPACT_ATOMS: atom_id res chain seq x y z
N MET A 1 -1.24 3.61 -7.12
CA MET A 1 0.13 3.65 -7.65
C MET A 1 0.25 4.90 -8.52
N LEU A 2 1.35 5.65 -8.42
CA LEU A 2 1.58 6.81 -9.30
C LEU A 2 2.59 6.42 -10.37
N LYS A 3 2.28 6.76 -11.64
CA LYS A 3 3.07 6.35 -12.82
C LYS A 3 4.57 6.59 -12.66
N HIS A 4 4.94 7.79 -12.21
CA HIS A 4 6.33 8.22 -12.09
C HIS A 4 6.84 8.23 -10.64
N GLY A 5 6.11 7.61 -9.71
CA GLY A 5 6.43 7.62 -8.29
C GLY A 5 6.17 8.99 -7.62
N LEU A 6 7.00 9.34 -6.64
CA LEU A 6 6.84 10.48 -5.73
C LEU A 6 7.70 11.67 -6.17
N GLN A 7 7.19 12.50 -7.08
CA GLN A 7 7.91 13.64 -7.67
C GLN A 7 7.65 14.95 -6.93
N THR A 8 6.47 15.10 -6.35
CA THR A 8 5.95 16.32 -5.71
C THR A 8 5.36 16.02 -4.34
N ASP A 9 5.13 17.07 -3.54
CA ASP A 9 4.46 16.93 -2.24
C ASP A 9 3.03 16.38 -2.38
N GLN A 10 2.36 16.64 -3.50
CA GLN A 10 1.05 16.06 -3.77
C GLN A 10 1.15 14.55 -4.01
N ASP A 11 2.23 14.07 -4.61
CA ASP A 11 2.47 12.64 -4.81
C ASP A 11 2.64 11.92 -3.48
N LEU A 12 3.32 12.55 -2.51
CA LEU A 12 3.42 12.02 -1.16
C LEU A 12 2.04 11.88 -0.51
N LYS A 13 1.18 12.89 -0.64
CA LYS A 13 -0.19 12.84 -0.11
C LYS A 13 -1.03 11.75 -0.77
N ASP A 14 -0.91 11.60 -2.08
CA ASP A 14 -1.74 10.65 -2.84
C ASP A 14 -1.21 9.21 -2.77
N GLY A 15 0.11 9.02 -2.64
CA GLY A 15 0.76 7.73 -2.87
C GLY A 15 1.47 7.10 -1.67
N ALA A 16 1.86 7.88 -0.66
CA ALA A 16 2.52 7.33 0.53
C ALA A 16 1.49 6.93 1.59
N PRO A 17 1.73 5.86 2.38
CA PRO A 17 0.87 5.53 3.51
C PRO A 17 0.65 6.69 4.48
N ASP A 18 -0.61 6.96 4.84
CA ASP A 18 -0.97 8.02 5.77
C ASP A 18 -1.46 7.45 7.10
N LEU A 19 -0.54 7.41 8.07
CA LEU A 19 -0.79 6.94 9.43
C LEU A 19 -0.96 8.08 10.44
N SER A 20 -1.07 9.33 9.98
CA SER A 20 -1.11 10.52 10.85
C SER A 20 -2.25 10.49 11.88
N GLY A 21 -3.37 9.84 11.53
CA GLY A 21 -4.52 9.66 12.41
C GLY A 21 -4.29 8.74 13.61
N PHE A 22 -3.18 8.00 13.66
CA PHE A 22 -2.86 7.07 14.74
C PHE A 22 -1.75 7.57 15.68
N GLY A 23 -1.15 8.73 15.40
CA GLY A 23 -0.05 9.30 16.20
C GLY A 23 1.29 8.64 15.89
N ASP A 24 2.17 8.55 16.89
CA ASP A 24 3.49 7.94 16.75
C ASP A 24 3.41 6.40 16.80
N VAL A 25 3.19 5.80 15.63
CA VAL A 25 2.97 4.35 15.49
C VAL A 25 4.14 3.60 14.85
N ASN A 26 5.22 4.28 14.48
CA ASN A 26 6.35 3.65 13.79
C ASN A 26 7.58 3.58 14.71
N ASP A 27 8.22 2.42 14.73
CA ASP A 27 9.61 2.32 15.19
C ASP A 27 10.53 2.56 13.99
N LEU A 28 11.30 3.64 14.08
CA LEU A 28 12.21 4.08 13.04
C LEU A 28 13.63 3.57 13.31
N THR A 29 14.29 3.09 12.26
CA THR A 29 15.69 2.68 12.29
C THR A 29 16.54 3.65 11.49
N PHE A 30 17.67 4.06 12.05
CA PHE A 30 18.59 5.05 11.49
C PHE A 30 19.92 4.40 11.09
N GLY A 31 19.88 3.51 10.09
CA GLY A 31 21.03 2.70 9.68
C GLY A 31 22.22 3.48 9.14
N LEU A 32 22.03 4.76 8.77
CA LEU A 32 23.08 5.67 8.29
C LEU A 32 23.53 6.68 9.36
N GLY A 33 23.10 6.50 10.61
CA GLY A 33 23.39 7.39 11.75
C GLY A 33 22.19 8.22 12.21
N PRO A 34 22.17 8.68 13.47
CA PRO A 34 21.01 9.31 14.10
C PRO A 34 20.64 10.67 13.50
N ASP A 35 21.60 11.38 12.91
CA ASP A 35 21.38 12.68 12.25
C ASP A 35 20.94 12.56 10.78
N LYS A 36 20.74 11.33 10.28
CA LYS A 36 20.26 11.06 8.93
C LYS A 36 18.78 10.69 8.94
N PRO A 37 18.06 10.79 7.81
CA PRO A 37 16.71 10.27 7.73
C PRO A 37 16.64 8.76 8.05
N PRO A 38 15.50 8.27 8.56
CA PRO A 38 15.32 6.85 8.85
C PRO A 38 15.44 6.00 7.58
N THR A 39 16.17 4.89 7.69
CA THR A 39 16.41 3.93 6.61
C THR A 39 15.29 2.90 6.50
N SER A 40 14.75 2.49 7.64
CA SER A 40 13.65 1.52 7.72
C SER A 40 12.67 1.88 8.83
N ALA A 41 11.45 1.38 8.70
CA ALA A 41 10.38 1.56 9.67
C ALA A 41 9.58 0.28 9.81
N ILE A 42 9.01 0.08 11.00
CA ILE A 42 8.01 -0.94 11.28
C ILE A 42 6.89 -0.31 12.10
N ILE A 43 5.63 -0.66 11.82
CA ILE A 43 4.52 -0.24 12.69
C ILE A 43 4.65 -0.99 14.01
N LYS A 44 4.60 -0.29 15.16
CA LYS A 44 4.71 -0.90 16.48
C LYS A 44 3.63 -1.96 16.66
N LYS A 45 3.98 -3.05 17.35
CA LYS A 45 3.19 -4.28 17.41
C LYS A 45 1.75 -4.04 17.88
N GLU A 46 1.57 -3.17 18.85
CA GLU A 46 0.27 -2.78 19.43
C GLU A 46 -0.66 -2.07 18.43
N PHE A 47 -0.13 -1.44 17.37
CA PHE A 47 -0.93 -0.75 16.36
C PHE A 47 -1.18 -1.59 15.10
N GLN A 48 -0.37 -2.62 14.83
CA GLN A 48 -0.44 -3.41 13.59
C GLN A 48 -1.84 -3.96 13.32
N ARG A 49 -2.51 -4.53 14.34
CA ARG A 49 -3.87 -5.05 14.17
C ARG A 49 -4.88 -3.94 13.87
N ASN A 50 -4.80 -2.82 14.57
CA ASN A 50 -5.76 -1.72 14.39
C ASN A 50 -5.59 -1.01 13.03
N ILE A 51 -4.36 -1.00 12.49
CA ILE A 51 -4.03 -0.28 11.27
C ILE A 51 -4.11 -1.21 10.04
N ILE A 52 -3.40 -2.34 10.07
CA ILE A 52 -3.20 -3.19 8.89
C ILE A 52 -4.25 -4.32 8.81
N TYR A 53 -4.62 -4.89 9.96
CA TYR A 53 -5.34 -6.18 10.05
C TYR A 53 -6.68 -6.08 10.80
N HIS A 54 -7.35 -4.92 10.77
CA HIS A 54 -8.47 -4.66 11.68
C HIS A 54 -9.76 -5.41 11.33
N MET A 55 -9.86 -5.95 10.11
CA MET A 55 -10.93 -6.85 9.67
C MET A 55 -10.45 -8.30 9.52
N SER A 56 -9.15 -8.53 9.63
CA SER A 56 -8.54 -9.85 9.48
C SER A 56 -8.80 -10.74 10.71
N PRO A 57 -8.80 -12.08 10.53
CA PRO A 57 -8.83 -13.03 11.65
C PRO A 57 -7.73 -12.77 12.68
N LEU A 58 -7.99 -13.08 13.94
CA LEU A 58 -7.05 -12.78 15.03
C LEU A 58 -5.76 -13.61 14.88
N GLU A 59 -5.90 -14.87 14.51
CA GLU A 59 -4.82 -15.82 14.23
C GLU A 59 -3.88 -15.30 13.15
N ASP A 60 -4.40 -14.76 12.05
CA ASP A 60 -3.61 -14.20 10.95
C ASP A 60 -2.90 -12.93 11.38
N SER A 61 -3.58 -12.03 12.10
CA SER A 61 -2.94 -10.82 12.64
C SER A 61 -1.83 -11.15 13.66
N THR A 62 -2.01 -12.23 14.43
CA THR A 62 -1.02 -12.72 15.39
C THR A 62 0.19 -13.30 14.67
N LEU A 63 -0.03 -14.13 13.65
CA LEU A 63 1.02 -14.68 12.80
C LEU A 63 1.80 -13.56 12.11
N ALA A 64 1.12 -12.59 11.52
CA ALA A 64 1.73 -11.45 10.86
C ALA A 64 2.62 -10.64 11.83
N ALA A 65 2.14 -10.39 13.05
CA ALA A 65 2.91 -9.69 14.09
C ALA A 65 4.17 -10.45 14.57
N MET A 66 4.25 -11.77 14.32
CA MET A 66 5.45 -12.57 14.58
C MET A 66 6.45 -12.56 13.42
N LEU A 67 5.99 -12.24 12.20
CA LEU A 67 6.77 -12.37 10.97
C LEU A 67 7.22 -11.03 10.37
N VAL A 68 6.49 -9.95 10.66
CA VAL A 68 6.77 -8.61 10.12
C VAL A 68 8.17 -8.13 10.50
N LYS A 69 8.85 -7.51 9.54
CA LYS A 69 10.20 -6.95 9.69
C LYS A 69 10.20 -5.48 9.26
N PRO A 70 11.16 -4.66 9.72
CA PRO A 70 11.30 -3.30 9.23
C PRO A 70 11.43 -3.25 7.71
N GLY A 71 10.56 -2.46 7.07
CA GLY A 71 10.56 -2.22 5.63
C GLY A 71 11.41 -1.01 5.25
N PRO A 72 11.87 -0.88 3.99
CA PRO A 72 12.71 0.21 3.54
C PRO A 72 11.91 1.53 3.44
N PHE A 73 12.00 2.34 4.48
CA PHE A 73 11.18 3.55 4.64
C PHE A 73 11.60 4.65 3.66
N THR A 74 12.91 4.81 3.42
CA THR A 74 13.40 5.78 2.45
C THR A 74 12.88 5.48 1.05
N ALA A 75 12.96 4.22 0.60
CA ALA A 75 12.49 3.82 -0.72
C ALA A 75 10.98 4.06 -0.88
N LEU A 76 10.19 3.73 0.15
CA LEU A 76 8.74 3.94 0.16
C LEU A 76 8.36 5.41 -0.04
N LEU A 77 9.14 6.35 0.50
CA LEU A 77 8.85 7.79 0.46
C LEU A 77 9.57 8.55 -0.66
N THR A 78 10.48 7.92 -1.39
CA THR A 78 11.31 8.62 -2.38
C THR A 78 11.42 7.91 -3.72
N ALA A 79 10.70 6.80 -3.93
CA ALA A 79 10.68 6.08 -5.19
C ALA A 79 10.24 6.99 -6.34
N LYS A 80 11.10 7.11 -7.36
CA LYS A 80 10.89 7.91 -8.58
C LYS A 80 11.22 7.05 -9.78
N PHE A 81 10.39 7.11 -10.81
CA PHE A 81 10.58 6.36 -12.05
C PHE A 81 10.76 7.31 -13.24
N PRO A 82 11.73 7.04 -14.14
CA PRO A 82 11.97 7.87 -15.32
C PRO A 82 10.78 7.81 -16.29
N LYS A 83 10.62 8.85 -17.11
CA LYS A 83 9.56 8.93 -18.14
C LYS A 83 9.91 8.18 -19.43
N GLU A 84 11.16 7.76 -19.57
CA GLU A 84 11.69 7.09 -20.76
C GLU A 84 11.06 5.71 -20.98
N ASP A 85 10.52 5.08 -19.93
CA ASP A 85 9.88 3.77 -19.96
C ASP A 85 8.37 3.81 -20.22
N ASP A 86 7.80 5.00 -20.49
CA ASP A 86 6.35 5.20 -20.62
C ASP A 86 5.72 4.29 -21.70
N GLU A 87 6.37 4.10 -22.86
CA GLU A 87 5.83 3.26 -23.94
C GLU A 87 5.66 1.79 -23.53
N GLY A 88 6.65 1.24 -22.81
CA GLY A 88 6.61 -0.14 -22.35
C GLY A 88 5.55 -0.34 -21.26
N VAL A 89 5.48 0.57 -20.29
CA VAL A 89 4.57 0.44 -19.15
C VAL A 89 3.11 0.70 -19.55
N GLU A 90 2.85 1.57 -20.52
CA GLU A 90 1.49 1.81 -21.02
C GLU A 90 0.95 0.67 -21.90
N SER A 91 1.82 -0.17 -22.46
CA SER A 91 1.40 -1.35 -23.23
C SER A 91 0.78 -2.45 -22.36
N VAL A 92 1.04 -2.44 -21.06
CA VAL A 92 0.58 -3.48 -20.13
C VAL A 92 -0.81 -3.13 -19.61
N ARG A 93 -1.77 -4.04 -19.77
CA ARG A 93 -3.10 -3.92 -19.19
C ARG A 93 -3.01 -3.90 -17.66
N ARG A 94 -3.48 -2.80 -17.06
CA ARG A 94 -3.53 -2.61 -15.59
C ARG A 94 -4.95 -2.77 -15.08
N VAL A 95 -5.08 -3.40 -13.92
CA VAL A 95 -6.31 -3.49 -13.12
C VAL A 95 -5.98 -3.00 -11.72
N PHE A 96 -6.92 -2.28 -11.08
CA PHE A 96 -6.78 -1.83 -9.71
C PHE A 96 -7.86 -2.49 -8.83
N ILE A 97 -7.48 -3.09 -7.71
CA ILE A 97 -8.42 -3.62 -6.71
C ILE A 97 -8.33 -2.75 -5.48
N LYS A 98 -9.39 -1.98 -5.22
CA LYS A 98 -9.53 -1.12 -4.04
C LYS A 98 -9.87 -1.94 -2.80
N THR A 99 -9.44 -1.44 -1.65
CA THR A 99 -9.77 -1.94 -0.31
C THR A 99 -10.55 -0.86 0.43
N ALA A 100 -11.86 -1.06 0.61
CA ALA A 100 -12.78 0.00 1.03
C ALA A 100 -12.58 0.47 2.49
N GLN A 101 -11.99 -0.37 3.34
CA GLN A 101 -11.76 -0.07 4.76
C GLN A 101 -10.27 0.18 5.06
N ASP A 102 -9.45 0.40 4.04
CA ASP A 102 -8.00 0.56 4.20
C ASP A 102 -7.64 1.79 5.04
N ARG A 103 -6.83 1.58 6.09
CA ARG A 103 -6.37 2.61 7.01
C ARG A 103 -4.90 3.00 6.79
N VAL A 104 -4.21 2.32 5.88
CA VAL A 104 -2.81 2.55 5.51
C VAL A 104 -2.76 3.40 4.26
N VAL A 105 -3.47 2.97 3.21
CA VAL A 105 -3.64 3.68 1.95
C VAL A 105 -5.13 3.97 1.80
N LYS A 106 -5.54 5.15 2.29
CA LYS A 106 -6.96 5.48 2.48
C LYS A 106 -7.74 5.46 1.15
N PRO A 107 -9.06 5.21 1.17
CA PRO A 107 -9.87 5.19 -0.05
C PRO A 107 -9.69 6.42 -0.94
N GLU A 108 -9.56 7.61 -0.35
CA GLU A 108 -9.35 8.86 -1.09
C GLU A 108 -7.98 8.90 -1.79
N GLN A 109 -6.95 8.33 -1.17
CA GLN A 109 -5.63 8.17 -1.78
C GLN A 109 -5.71 7.18 -2.96
N GLN A 110 -6.43 6.07 -2.79
CA GLN A 110 -6.67 5.10 -3.87
C GLN A 110 -7.38 5.75 -5.06
N ASP A 111 -8.41 6.56 -4.79
CA ASP A 111 -9.15 7.30 -5.82
C ASP A 111 -8.28 8.34 -6.54
N ALA A 112 -7.45 9.09 -5.81
CA ALA A 112 -6.50 10.03 -6.40
C ALA A 112 -5.49 9.30 -7.31
N MET A 113 -4.97 8.15 -6.88
CA MET A 113 -4.06 7.34 -7.68
C MET A 113 -4.71 6.83 -8.97
N ILE A 114 -5.95 6.36 -8.90
CA ILE A 114 -6.73 5.90 -10.06
C ILE A 114 -6.98 7.05 -11.03
N ALA A 115 -7.38 8.23 -10.54
CA ALA A 115 -7.65 9.39 -11.38
C ALA A 115 -6.40 9.87 -12.14
N ARG A 116 -5.23 9.75 -11.52
CA ARG A 116 -3.96 10.22 -12.07
C ARG A 116 -3.30 9.23 -13.03
N TRP A 117 -3.57 7.94 -12.86
CA TRP A 117 -3.06 6.89 -13.74
C TRP A 117 -4.10 5.79 -13.92
N ALA A 118 -5.03 6.05 -14.85
CA ALA A 118 -6.19 5.21 -15.05
C ALA A 118 -5.80 3.76 -15.40
N PRO A 119 -6.31 2.76 -14.66
CA PRO A 119 -6.29 1.37 -15.08
C PRO A 119 -7.43 1.08 -16.07
N VAL A 120 -7.41 -0.08 -16.70
CA VAL A 120 -8.49 -0.53 -17.60
C VAL A 120 -9.74 -0.89 -16.81
N GLU A 121 -9.57 -1.48 -15.63
CA GLU A 121 -10.66 -1.85 -14.73
C GLU A 121 -10.32 -1.53 -13.27
N VAL A 122 -11.37 -1.21 -12.52
CA VAL A 122 -11.32 -0.97 -11.07
C VAL A 122 -12.34 -1.87 -10.39
N PHE A 123 -11.90 -2.63 -9.40
CA PHE A 123 -12.75 -3.39 -8.50
C PHE A 123 -12.65 -2.82 -7.09
N THR A 124 -13.62 -3.11 -6.23
CA THR A 124 -13.59 -2.73 -4.82
C THR A 124 -13.94 -3.93 -3.96
N LEU A 125 -13.14 -4.19 -2.94
CA LEU A 125 -13.38 -5.18 -1.90
C LEU A 125 -13.70 -4.46 -0.58
N ASP A 126 -14.70 -4.96 0.14
CA ASP A 126 -14.92 -4.57 1.53
C ASP A 126 -13.91 -5.32 2.41
N SER A 127 -12.75 -4.70 2.57
CA SER A 127 -11.54 -5.29 3.13
C SER A 127 -10.68 -4.22 3.79
N ASP A 128 -9.90 -4.64 4.79
CA ASP A 128 -8.79 -3.85 5.32
C ASP A 128 -7.62 -3.80 4.32
N HIS A 129 -6.46 -3.31 4.76
CA HIS A 129 -5.23 -3.26 3.95
C HIS A 129 -4.73 -4.65 3.50
N SER A 130 -5.26 -5.72 4.09
CA SER A 130 -4.83 -7.10 3.91
C SER A 130 -5.96 -7.97 3.34
N PRO A 131 -6.42 -7.72 2.09
CA PRO A 131 -7.51 -8.50 1.47
C PRO A 131 -7.20 -9.99 1.35
N PHE A 132 -5.92 -10.36 1.38
CA PHE A 132 -5.46 -11.75 1.44
C PHE A 132 -5.73 -12.44 2.80
N PHE A 133 -6.06 -11.70 3.85
CA PHE A 133 -6.53 -12.22 5.14
C PHE A 133 -8.00 -11.91 5.39
N SER A 134 -8.44 -10.67 5.16
CA SER A 134 -9.81 -10.24 5.49
C SER A 134 -10.85 -10.60 4.43
N ALA A 135 -10.46 -10.79 3.16
CA ALA A 135 -11.38 -11.14 2.07
C ALA A 135 -10.78 -12.14 1.04
N PRO A 136 -10.12 -13.25 1.47
CA PRO A 136 -9.28 -14.07 0.60
C PRO A 136 -10.03 -14.70 -0.57
N PHE A 137 -11.24 -15.20 -0.34
CA PHE A 137 -12.05 -15.85 -1.38
C PHE A 137 -12.56 -14.85 -2.43
N LEU A 138 -12.95 -13.64 -2.00
CA LEU A 138 -13.39 -12.59 -2.90
C LEU A 138 -12.22 -12.08 -3.74
N LEU A 139 -11.06 -11.86 -3.11
CA LEU A 139 -9.82 -11.50 -3.82
C LEU A 139 -9.45 -12.57 -4.86
N CYS A 140 -9.46 -13.85 -4.47
CA CYS A 140 -9.18 -14.96 -5.37
C CYS A 140 -10.13 -14.99 -6.56
N GLY A 141 -11.44 -14.86 -6.33
CA GLY A 141 -12.46 -14.81 -7.39
C GLY A 141 -12.23 -13.65 -8.36
N LEU A 142 -11.88 -12.46 -7.86
CA LEU A 142 -11.54 -11.32 -8.72
C LEU A 142 -10.28 -11.59 -9.55
N LEU A 143 -9.23 -12.16 -8.97
CA LEU A 143 -8.00 -12.48 -9.70
C LEU A 143 -8.25 -13.50 -10.82
N VAL A 144 -9.05 -14.55 -10.55
CA VAL A 144 -9.45 -15.53 -11.58
C VAL A 144 -10.26 -14.86 -12.69
N LYS A 145 -11.21 -13.98 -12.33
CA LYS A 145 -12.00 -13.22 -13.31
C LYS A 145 -11.11 -12.34 -14.20
N VAL A 146 -10.16 -11.62 -13.61
CA VAL A 146 -9.21 -10.78 -14.35
C VAL A 146 -8.35 -11.64 -15.28
N ALA A 147 -7.78 -12.74 -14.80
CA ALA A 147 -6.97 -13.64 -15.60
C ALA A 147 -7.75 -14.25 -16.79
N ALA A 148 -9.02 -14.59 -16.59
CA ALA A 148 -9.88 -15.15 -17.64
C ALA A 148 -10.34 -14.12 -18.70
N SER A 149 -10.07 -12.83 -18.49
CA SER A 149 -10.40 -11.76 -19.43
C SER A 149 -9.19 -11.23 -20.20
N LEU A 150 -8.04 -11.89 -20.08
CA LEU A 150 -6.83 -11.59 -20.86
C LEU A 150 -6.97 -12.05 -22.31
#